data_AF-A0A061FM45-F1
#
_entry.id   AF-A0A061FM45-F1
#
_cell.length_a   1.000
_cell.length_b   1.000
_cell.length_c   1.000
_cell.angle_alpha   90.00
_cell.angle_beta   90.00
_cell.angle_gamma   90.00
#
_symmetry.space_group_name_H-M   'P 1'
#
loop_
_entity.id
_entity.type
_entity.pdbx_description
1 polymer ?
#
loop_
_entity_poly.entity_id
_entity_poly.type
_entity_poly.pdbx_seq_one_letter_code
_entity_poly.pdbx_strand_id
1 'polypeptide(L)'
;MLILMDIEASDLKKKLDQLSASQKLPKEGHDNAFEKTTAATIEALKEALAQIRICSTLEGILLKKKSLNNGDSPEIHAQKVDKLKVLSESLANSSAKAEKRISDHRLQKEEALTVRVAKASEADGREKEIVAEISELEKQRDELEAELKKVNISLAAANARLRNVREERDQFDEANNQIVAHLKTKEEELSKSISASRVEAEVIHTWINFLEDTWLLQSSYAETKNKKVDEELEQHEDYFVNLAITLLSAYEKELGPSISRIGKFVENLKKLSERSEISYSPSNEGSTELNPRKHLEEEYLDYEAKIITTFSVVDNMKEQFYAQHGTISRKDDPKVKELFDDIEKLRAEFEAIERPTLEMEIPKADTPIETPQETLSPRPALESKQPKPDTKKNPETLPVLDPAAELAKLESEFGKVGQDYSAEEIGGWEFDELERELRSGDSASGK
;
A
#
# COMPACT_ATOMS: atom_id res chain seq x y z
N MET A 1 -90.88 65.18 112.62
CA MET A 1 -91.03 65.05 114.09
C MET A 1 -90.56 66.32 114.81
N LEU A 2 -89.34 66.82 114.57
CA LEU A 2 -88.82 68.05 115.20
C LEU A 2 -89.70 69.30 114.97
N ILE A 3 -90.23 69.49 113.75
CA ILE A 3 -91.01 70.67 113.35
C ILE A 3 -92.38 70.76 114.05
N LEU A 4 -93.01 69.61 114.35
CA LEU A 4 -94.32 69.55 115.03
C LEU A 4 -94.23 69.95 116.51
N MET A 5 -93.13 69.54 117.17
CA MET A 5 -92.86 69.88 118.57
C MET A 5 -92.57 71.39 118.76
N ASP A 6 -92.00 72.06 117.75
CA ASP A 6 -91.73 73.51 117.82
C ASP A 6 -93.00 74.38 117.74
N ILE A 7 -94.00 73.94 116.97
CA ILE A 7 -95.29 74.62 116.87
C ILE A 7 -96.04 74.51 118.20
N GLU A 8 -96.05 73.32 118.80
CA GLU A 8 -96.74 73.03 120.06
C GLU A 8 -96.12 73.79 121.24
N ALA A 9 -94.79 73.87 121.32
CA ALA A 9 -94.09 74.67 122.32
C ALA A 9 -94.37 76.19 122.16
N SER A 10 -94.50 76.68 120.92
CA SER A 10 -94.78 78.10 120.65
C SER A 10 -96.21 78.50 121.04
N ASP A 11 -97.20 77.62 120.81
CA ASP A 11 -98.61 77.88 121.15
C ASP A 11 -98.86 77.90 122.68
N LEU A 12 -98.22 76.99 123.42
CA LEU A 12 -98.26 76.99 124.89
C LEU A 12 -97.62 78.24 125.50
N LYS A 13 -96.54 78.74 124.89
CA LYS A 13 -95.86 79.96 125.35
C LYS A 13 -96.75 81.20 125.19
N LYS A 14 -97.47 81.32 124.06
CA LYS A 14 -98.46 82.40 123.85
C LYS A 14 -99.60 82.38 124.86
N LYS A 15 -100.07 81.21 125.29
CA LYS A 15 -101.14 81.08 126.30
C LYS A 15 -100.71 81.55 127.70
N LEU A 16 -99.44 81.40 128.06
CA LEU A 16 -98.90 81.87 129.34
C LEU A 16 -98.85 83.40 129.41
N ASP A 17 -98.53 84.07 128.30
CA ASP A 17 -98.43 85.53 128.22
C ASP A 17 -99.80 86.23 128.27
N GLN A 18 -100.89 85.56 127.87
CA GLN A 18 -102.26 86.10 127.94
C GLN A 18 -102.83 86.15 129.37
N LEU A 19 -102.44 85.21 130.24
CA LEU A 19 -102.91 85.09 131.63
C LEU A 19 -102.20 86.04 132.60
N SER A 20 -101.10 86.68 132.20
CA SER A 20 -100.30 87.58 133.05
C SER A 20 -100.67 89.07 132.91
N ALA A 21 -101.56 89.44 131.97
CA ALA A 21 -101.87 90.84 131.65
C ALA A 21 -103.07 91.47 132.41
N SER A 22 -103.79 90.75 133.27
CA SER A 22 -105.08 91.18 133.85
C SER A 22 -105.07 91.66 135.32
N GLN A 23 -103.93 92.08 135.92
CA GLN A 23 -103.92 92.55 137.32
C GLN A 23 -103.12 93.86 137.55
N LYS A 24 -103.84 94.98 137.74
CA LYS A 24 -103.39 96.21 138.48
C LYS A 24 -104.60 96.95 139.13
N LEU A 25 -104.44 97.32 140.41
CA LEU A 25 -105.35 97.94 141.42
C LEU A 25 -105.62 99.45 141.19
N PRO A 26 -106.58 100.17 141.87
CA PRO A 26 -106.27 100.80 143.19
C PRO A 26 -107.42 101.29 144.16
N LYS A 27 -107.05 101.38 145.46
CA LYS A 27 -107.31 102.36 146.56
C LYS A 27 -108.64 103.13 146.86
N GLU A 28 -109.04 103.02 148.15
CA GLU A 28 -109.23 104.06 149.20
C GLU A 28 -110.61 104.75 149.43
N GLY A 29 -111.09 104.72 150.70
CA GLY A 29 -111.91 105.80 151.29
C GLY A 29 -113.31 105.48 151.87
N HIS A 30 -113.35 105.18 153.18
CA HIS A 30 -114.37 105.41 154.23
C HIS A 30 -115.86 104.94 154.18
N ASP A 31 -116.17 104.31 155.32
CA ASP A 31 -117.40 104.24 156.14
C ASP A 31 -118.57 103.28 155.84
N ASN A 32 -118.64 102.31 156.76
CA ASN A 32 -119.77 101.60 157.36
C ASN A 32 -120.39 100.37 156.66
N ALA A 33 -120.50 99.33 157.52
CA ALA A 33 -121.37 98.16 157.50
C ALA A 33 -121.03 96.98 156.55
N PHE A 34 -120.32 96.01 157.15
CA PHE A 34 -120.45 94.53 157.15
C PHE A 34 -121.16 93.78 155.99
N GLU A 35 -120.50 92.68 155.57
CA GLU A 35 -120.88 91.56 154.68
C GLU A 35 -120.62 91.64 153.16
N LYS A 36 -119.36 91.44 152.69
CA LYS A 36 -119.06 90.84 151.36
C LYS A 36 -117.57 90.44 151.11
N THR A 37 -116.95 89.61 151.95
CA THR A 37 -115.47 89.37 151.91
C THR A 37 -115.02 87.92 151.60
N THR A 38 -115.78 87.12 150.85
CA THR A 38 -115.45 85.68 150.65
C THR A 38 -115.38 85.19 149.21
N ALA A 39 -115.82 85.96 148.21
CA ALA A 39 -115.86 85.52 146.81
C ALA A 39 -114.56 85.80 146.01
N ALA A 40 -113.79 86.83 146.37
CA ALA A 40 -112.67 87.31 145.56
C ALA A 40 -111.35 86.49 145.70
N THR A 41 -111.18 85.70 146.76
CA THR A 41 -109.92 84.98 147.06
C THR A 41 -109.84 83.57 146.45
N ILE A 42 -110.98 82.94 146.16
CA ILE A 42 -111.02 81.59 145.57
C ILE A 42 -110.68 81.62 144.07
N GLU A 43 -111.02 82.71 143.39
CA GLU A 43 -110.83 82.85 141.95
C GLU A 43 -109.35 83.04 141.58
N ALA A 44 -108.60 83.80 142.38
CA ALA A 44 -107.16 84.02 142.20
C ALA A 44 -106.31 82.73 142.37
N LEU A 45 -106.72 81.80 143.24
CA LEU A 45 -105.98 80.54 143.45
C LEU A 45 -106.15 79.54 142.29
N LYS A 46 -107.30 79.56 141.60
CA LYS A 46 -107.51 78.73 140.40
C LYS A 46 -106.64 79.19 139.23
N GLU A 47 -106.40 80.49 139.13
CA GLU A 47 -105.62 81.09 138.06
C GLU A 47 -104.11 80.77 138.20
N ALA A 48 -103.57 80.79 139.42
CA ALA A 48 -102.18 80.39 139.69
C ALA A 48 -101.89 78.90 139.38
N LEU A 49 -102.85 78.01 139.64
CA LEU A 49 -102.70 76.58 139.36
C LEU A 49 -102.70 76.30 137.84
N ALA A 50 -103.44 77.08 137.06
CA ALA A 50 -103.43 77.01 135.61
C ALA A 50 -102.07 77.39 135.01
N GLN A 51 -101.40 78.43 135.55
CA GLN A 51 -100.07 78.84 135.09
C GLN A 51 -98.99 77.76 135.33
N ILE A 52 -98.98 77.12 136.51
CA ILE A 52 -97.99 76.06 136.82
C ILE A 52 -98.15 74.86 135.87
N ARG A 53 -99.39 74.46 135.56
CA ARG A 53 -99.67 73.37 134.62
C ARG A 53 -99.09 73.65 133.23
N ILE A 54 -99.26 74.88 132.74
CA ILE A 54 -98.76 75.30 131.43
C ILE A 54 -97.22 75.26 131.40
N CYS A 55 -96.55 75.72 132.47
CA CYS A 55 -95.09 75.68 132.58
C CYS A 55 -94.53 74.24 132.58
N SER A 56 -95.11 73.32 133.35
CA SER A 56 -94.65 71.92 133.37
C SER A 56 -94.85 71.21 132.03
N THR A 57 -95.93 71.52 131.29
CA THR A 57 -96.14 70.95 129.96
C THR A 57 -95.14 71.46 128.93
N LEU A 58 -94.73 72.73 129.00
CA LEU A 58 -93.74 73.30 128.08
C LEU A 58 -92.34 72.69 128.28
N GLU A 59 -91.94 72.48 129.52
CA GLU A 59 -90.66 71.84 129.87
C GLU A 59 -90.58 70.40 129.35
N GLY A 60 -91.68 69.64 129.46
CA GLY A 60 -91.79 68.29 128.93
C GLY A 60 -91.59 68.21 127.40
N ILE A 61 -92.07 69.20 126.64
CA ILE A 61 -91.90 69.27 125.18
C ILE A 61 -90.44 69.59 124.82
N LEU A 62 -89.81 70.54 125.52
CA LEU A 62 -88.42 70.94 125.26
C LEU A 62 -87.41 69.83 125.57
N LEU A 63 -87.63 69.04 126.62
CA LEU A 63 -86.79 67.87 126.93
C LEU A 63 -86.92 66.78 125.85
N LYS A 64 -88.10 66.61 125.25
CA LYS A 64 -88.35 65.64 124.17
C LYS A 64 -87.71 66.03 122.85
N LYS A 65 -87.56 67.33 122.57
CA LYS A 65 -86.83 67.85 121.41
C LYS A 65 -85.33 67.59 121.51
N LYS A 66 -84.76 67.60 122.72
CA LYS A 66 -83.32 67.35 122.96
C LYS A 66 -82.90 65.90 122.69
N SER A 67 -83.79 64.92 122.81
CA SER A 67 -83.48 63.50 122.63
C SER A 67 -83.55 63.00 121.17
N LEU A 68 -83.91 63.86 120.20
CA LEU A 68 -84.11 63.49 118.79
C LEU A 68 -82.86 63.71 117.90
N ASN A 69 -81.67 63.35 118.38
CA ASN A 69 -80.47 63.31 117.52
C ASN A 69 -80.39 61.96 116.79
N ASN A 70 -80.76 61.93 115.50
CA ASN A 70 -80.74 60.74 114.63
C ASN A 70 -79.58 60.79 113.61
N GLY A 71 -78.34 60.70 114.06
CA GLY A 71 -77.15 60.56 113.22
C GLY A 71 -76.16 59.58 113.83
N ASP A 72 -75.29 58.99 112.99
CA ASP A 72 -74.12 58.28 113.50
C ASP A 72 -73.32 59.21 114.41
N SER A 73 -72.78 58.68 115.51
CA SER A 73 -71.79 59.41 116.30
C SER A 73 -70.61 59.80 115.39
N PRO A 74 -69.98 60.98 115.56
CA PRO A 74 -68.82 61.41 114.76
C PRO A 74 -67.73 60.32 114.63
N GLU A 75 -67.56 59.51 115.67
CA GLU A 75 -66.62 58.38 115.72
C GLU A 75 -66.98 57.26 114.71
N ILE A 76 -68.26 56.90 114.62
CA ILE A 76 -68.76 55.86 113.70
C ILE A 76 -68.67 56.35 112.26
N HIS A 77 -68.92 57.64 112.03
CA HIS A 77 -68.76 58.26 110.72
C HIS A 77 -67.29 58.25 110.27
N ALA A 78 -66.35 58.66 111.13
CA ALA A 78 -64.92 58.62 110.85
C ALA A 78 -64.45 57.19 110.52
N GLN A 79 -64.87 56.19 111.31
CA GLN A 79 -64.53 54.80 111.05
C GLN A 79 -65.07 54.27 109.70
N LYS A 80 -66.28 54.68 109.29
CA LYS A 80 -66.84 54.33 107.96
C LYS A 80 -66.04 54.98 106.84
N VAL A 81 -65.64 56.26 106.99
CA VAL A 81 -64.80 56.97 106.01
C VAL A 81 -63.41 56.33 105.91
N ASP A 82 -62.78 55.96 107.02
CA ASP A 82 -61.47 55.29 107.00
C ASP A 82 -61.54 53.90 106.34
N LYS A 83 -62.59 53.12 106.61
CA LYS A 83 -62.84 51.86 105.89
C LYS A 83 -62.98 52.09 104.38
N LEU A 84 -63.72 53.13 103.96
CA LEU A 84 -63.86 53.47 102.54
C LEU A 84 -62.55 53.98 101.92
N LYS A 85 -61.72 54.73 102.66
CA LYS A 85 -60.37 55.13 102.21
C LYS A 85 -59.47 53.91 101.99
N VAL A 86 -59.44 52.98 102.95
CA VAL A 86 -58.66 51.73 102.81
C VAL A 86 -59.17 50.90 101.64
N LEU A 87 -60.49 50.79 101.44
CA LEU A 87 -61.05 50.09 100.28
C LEU A 87 -60.71 50.80 98.96
N SER A 88 -60.76 52.13 98.92
CA SER A 88 -60.37 52.93 97.75
C SER A 88 -58.90 52.75 97.42
N GLU A 89 -58.02 52.77 98.43
CA GLU A 89 -56.58 52.59 98.26
C GLU A 89 -56.23 51.15 97.87
N SER A 90 -56.92 50.15 98.43
CA SER A 90 -56.80 48.75 98.04
C SER A 90 -57.26 48.52 96.60
N LEU A 91 -58.37 49.14 96.19
CA LEU A 91 -58.87 49.07 94.82
C LEU A 91 -57.91 49.77 93.84
N ALA A 92 -57.37 50.94 94.20
CA ALA A 92 -56.37 51.65 93.42
C ALA A 92 -55.08 50.82 93.27
N ASN A 93 -54.57 50.24 94.36
CA ASN A 93 -53.41 49.34 94.34
C ASN A 93 -53.66 48.08 93.49
N SER A 94 -54.87 47.53 93.55
CA SER A 94 -55.29 46.39 92.70
C SER A 94 -55.34 46.77 91.23
N SER A 95 -55.91 47.94 90.90
CA SER A 95 -55.95 48.49 89.52
C SER A 95 -54.53 48.72 88.99
N ALA A 96 -53.68 49.40 89.74
CA ALA A 96 -52.29 49.65 89.36
C ALA A 96 -51.50 48.34 89.14
N LYS A 97 -51.75 47.31 89.98
CA LYS A 97 -51.15 45.98 89.79
C LYS A 97 -51.66 45.29 88.53
N ALA A 98 -52.95 45.42 88.19
CA ALA A 98 -53.52 44.89 86.95
C ALA A 98 -52.99 45.62 85.72
N GLU A 99 -52.94 46.95 85.74
CA GLU A 99 -52.35 47.79 84.69
C GLU A 99 -50.88 47.45 84.45
N LYS A 100 -50.09 47.29 85.52
CA LYS A 100 -48.70 46.84 85.41
C LYS A 100 -48.60 45.49 84.70
N ARG A 101 -49.40 44.49 85.10
CA ARG A 101 -49.42 43.18 84.42
C ARG A 101 -49.82 43.28 82.94
N ILE A 102 -50.79 44.12 82.61
CA ILE A 102 -51.19 44.37 81.20
C ILE A 102 -50.02 44.97 80.43
N SER A 103 -49.33 45.95 81.00
CA SER A 103 -48.15 46.56 80.38
C SER A 103 -47.02 45.54 80.20
N ASP A 104 -46.69 44.75 81.22
CA ASP A 104 -45.65 43.71 81.16
C ASP A 104 -45.99 42.64 80.10
N HIS A 105 -47.25 42.17 80.04
CA HIS A 105 -47.69 41.24 79.00
C HIS A 105 -47.65 41.84 77.59
N ARG A 106 -47.98 43.13 77.45
CA ARG A 106 -47.88 43.84 76.17
C ARG A 106 -46.43 43.93 75.71
N LEU A 107 -45.51 44.22 76.63
CA LEU A 107 -44.07 44.24 76.36
C LEU A 107 -43.56 42.86 75.92
N GLN A 108 -43.88 41.80 76.67
CA GLN A 108 -43.51 40.43 76.28
C GLN A 108 -44.05 40.02 74.91
N LYS A 109 -45.28 40.42 74.58
CA LYS A 109 -45.88 40.19 73.26
C LYS A 109 -45.11 40.93 72.17
N GLU A 110 -44.73 42.19 72.41
CA GLU A 110 -43.94 43.00 71.48
C GLU A 110 -42.54 42.43 71.25
N GLU A 111 -41.86 41.99 72.31
CA GLU A 111 -40.57 41.29 72.24
C GLU A 111 -40.68 39.98 71.44
N ALA A 112 -41.70 39.15 71.71
CA ALA A 112 -41.92 37.90 70.98
C ALA A 112 -42.22 38.14 69.49
N LEU A 113 -42.95 39.20 69.15
CA LEU A 113 -43.18 39.61 67.75
C LEU A 113 -41.88 40.08 67.09
N THR A 114 -41.08 40.88 67.80
CA THR A 114 -39.78 41.35 67.30
C THR A 114 -38.83 40.18 67.03
N VAL A 115 -38.73 39.21 67.94
CA VAL A 115 -37.93 37.99 67.74
C VAL A 115 -38.45 37.16 66.58
N ARG A 116 -39.77 37.01 66.43
CA ARG A 116 -40.37 36.28 65.31
C ARG A 116 -40.02 36.93 63.96
N VAL A 117 -40.12 38.26 63.87
CA VAL A 117 -39.76 39.00 62.65
C VAL A 117 -38.27 38.84 62.35
N ALA A 118 -37.40 39.01 63.35
CA ALA A 118 -35.96 38.82 63.18
C ALA A 118 -35.60 37.40 62.71
N LYS A 119 -36.23 36.38 63.29
CA LYS A 119 -36.03 34.98 62.89
C LYS A 119 -36.56 34.69 61.48
N ALA A 120 -37.69 35.28 61.10
CA ALA A 120 -38.20 35.17 59.74
C ALA A 120 -37.27 35.83 58.72
N SER A 121 -36.72 37.03 59.02
CA SER A 121 -35.76 37.69 58.12
C SER A 121 -34.41 36.95 58.03
N GLU A 122 -33.95 36.35 59.13
CA GLU A 122 -32.73 35.53 59.15
C GLU A 122 -32.92 34.24 58.33
N ALA A 123 -34.10 33.61 58.43
CA ALA A 123 -34.45 32.43 57.63
C ALA A 123 -34.58 32.77 56.13
N ASP A 124 -35.24 33.87 55.78
CA ASP A 124 -35.35 34.37 54.39
C ASP A 124 -33.97 34.70 53.80
N GLY A 125 -33.07 35.29 54.60
CA GLY A 125 -31.68 35.55 54.19
C GLY A 125 -30.93 34.26 53.86
N ARG A 126 -31.01 33.24 54.73
CA ARG A 126 -30.39 31.92 54.49
C ARG A 126 -31.01 31.20 53.31
N GLU A 127 -32.32 31.26 53.15
CA GLU A 127 -33.01 30.65 52.01
C GLU A 127 -32.51 31.25 50.70
N LYS A 128 -32.39 32.58 50.61
CA LYS A 128 -31.83 33.27 49.44
C LYS A 128 -30.37 32.90 49.18
N GLU A 129 -29.55 32.77 50.22
CA GLU A 129 -28.16 32.31 50.10
C GLU A 129 -28.07 30.89 49.53
N ILE A 130 -28.86 29.96 50.06
CA ILE A 130 -28.91 28.55 49.58
C ILE A 130 -29.42 28.50 48.13
N VAL A 131 -30.45 29.28 47.78
CA VAL A 131 -30.96 29.35 46.40
C VAL A 131 -29.88 29.88 45.44
N ALA A 132 -29.10 30.87 45.86
CA ALA A 132 -27.98 31.36 45.07
C ALA A 132 -26.86 30.32 44.93
N GLU A 133 -26.53 29.59 46.00
CA GLU A 133 -25.56 28.49 45.98
C GLU A 133 -25.99 27.35 45.04
N ILE A 134 -27.25 26.91 45.11
CA ILE A 134 -27.82 25.89 44.20
C ILE A 134 -27.71 26.36 42.75
N SER A 135 -28.05 27.62 42.47
CA SER A 135 -28.01 28.16 41.11
C SER A 135 -26.58 28.16 40.53
N GLU A 136 -25.57 28.49 41.35
CA GLU A 136 -24.16 28.44 40.94
C GLU A 136 -23.68 26.99 40.75
N LEU A 137 -24.07 26.06 41.63
CA LEU A 137 -23.73 24.64 41.50
C LEU A 137 -24.35 24.00 40.25
N GLU A 138 -25.60 24.35 39.92
CA GLU A 138 -26.25 23.89 38.68
C GLU A 138 -25.51 24.39 37.43
N LYS A 139 -25.08 25.66 37.44
CA LYS A 139 -24.27 26.21 36.35
C LYS A 139 -22.92 25.49 36.21
N GLN A 140 -22.25 25.19 37.32
CA GLN A 140 -21.00 24.43 37.30
C GLN A 140 -21.19 22.99 36.80
N ARG A 141 -22.30 22.34 37.17
CA ARG A 141 -22.67 21.02 36.64
C ARG A 141 -22.83 21.08 35.11
N ASP A 142 -23.56 22.07 34.60
CA ASP A 142 -23.84 22.20 33.16
C ASP A 142 -22.55 22.45 32.35
N GLU A 143 -21.61 23.25 32.88
CA GLU A 143 -20.29 23.48 32.27
C GLU A 143 -19.45 22.19 32.25
N LEU A 144 -19.41 21.45 33.36
CA LEU A 144 -18.71 20.16 33.42
C LEU A 144 -19.31 19.13 32.45
N GLU A 145 -20.64 19.11 32.31
CA GLU A 145 -21.31 18.24 31.34
C GLU A 145 -20.95 18.63 29.89
N ALA A 146 -20.84 19.93 29.59
CA ALA A 146 -20.43 20.41 28.27
C ALA A 146 -18.98 20.01 27.94
N GLU A 147 -18.04 20.20 28.87
CA GLU A 147 -16.65 19.76 28.69
C GLU A 147 -16.54 18.24 28.59
N LEU A 148 -17.33 17.47 29.36
CA LEU A 148 -17.37 16.01 29.24
C LEU A 148 -17.87 15.56 27.86
N LYS A 149 -18.91 16.21 27.31
CA LYS A 149 -19.39 15.94 25.94
C LYS A 149 -18.30 16.22 24.91
N LYS A 150 -17.58 17.32 25.03
CA LYS A 150 -16.48 17.70 24.13
C LYS A 150 -15.30 16.73 24.20
N VAL A 151 -14.91 16.30 25.40
CA VAL A 151 -13.90 15.25 25.60
C VAL A 151 -14.36 13.95 24.97
N ASN A 152 -15.61 13.55 25.14
CA ASN A 152 -16.14 12.31 24.58
C ASN A 152 -16.15 12.33 23.04
N ILE A 153 -16.55 13.44 22.41
CA ILE A 153 -16.46 13.62 20.94
C ILE A 153 -15.00 13.53 20.47
N SER A 154 -14.09 14.19 21.18
CA SER A 154 -12.66 14.17 20.85
C SER A 154 -12.04 12.78 21.01
N LEU A 155 -12.45 12.04 22.04
CA LEU A 155 -12.06 10.65 22.29
C LEU A 155 -12.57 9.73 21.18
N ALA A 156 -13.82 9.86 20.78
CA ALA A 156 -14.39 9.10 19.67
C ALA A 156 -13.63 9.36 18.36
N ALA A 157 -13.32 10.64 18.06
CA ALA A 157 -12.53 11.02 16.90
C ALA A 157 -11.08 10.50 16.96
N ALA A 158 -10.45 10.49 18.14
CA ALA A 158 -9.11 9.92 18.33
C ALA A 158 -9.12 8.40 18.15
N ASN A 159 -10.13 7.69 18.68
CA ASN A 159 -10.30 6.25 18.50
C ASN A 159 -10.54 5.87 17.04
N ALA A 160 -11.33 6.66 16.29
CA ALA A 160 -11.52 6.45 14.86
C ALA A 160 -10.18 6.59 14.09
N ARG A 161 -9.41 7.66 14.37
CA ARG A 161 -8.08 7.84 13.78
C ARG A 161 -7.12 6.70 14.13
N LEU A 162 -7.15 6.23 15.37
CA LEU A 162 -6.33 5.09 15.80
C LEU A 162 -6.68 3.80 15.05
N ARG A 163 -7.97 3.55 14.79
CA ARG A 163 -8.40 2.40 13.98
C ARG A 163 -7.87 2.51 12.55
N ASN A 164 -8.05 3.65 11.90
CA ASN A 164 -7.56 3.87 10.53
C ASN A 164 -6.05 3.65 10.44
N VAL A 165 -5.25 4.22 11.36
CA VAL A 165 -3.78 4.03 11.35
C VAL A 165 -3.39 2.56 11.57
N ARG A 166 -4.14 1.81 12.38
CA ARG A 166 -3.89 0.37 12.57
C ARG A 166 -4.21 -0.42 11.30
N GLU A 167 -5.32 -0.12 10.64
CA GLU A 167 -5.71 -0.75 9.38
C GLU A 167 -4.71 -0.44 8.25
N GLU A 168 -4.25 0.82 8.13
CA GLU A 168 -3.21 1.22 7.17
C GLU A 168 -1.90 0.47 7.42
N ARG A 169 -1.49 0.34 8.70
CA ARG A 169 -0.32 -0.46 9.07
C ARG A 169 -0.49 -1.92 8.67
N ASP A 170 -1.63 -2.53 8.99
CA ASP A 170 -1.87 -3.95 8.70
C ASP A 170 -1.91 -4.22 7.18
N GLN A 171 -2.48 -3.30 6.40
CA GLN A 171 -2.43 -3.34 4.93
C GLN A 171 -1.02 -3.19 4.39
N PHE A 172 -0.23 -2.27 4.97
CA PHE A 172 1.17 -2.09 4.58
C PHE A 172 2.00 -3.33 4.89
N ASP A 173 1.83 -3.93 6.07
CA ASP A 173 2.54 -5.15 6.46
C ASP A 173 2.19 -6.32 5.53
N GLU A 174 0.91 -6.47 5.17
CA GLU A 174 0.47 -7.48 4.20
C GLU A 174 1.06 -7.24 2.80
N ALA A 175 1.02 -6.00 2.29
CA ALA A 175 1.61 -5.66 1.00
C ALA A 175 3.13 -5.90 0.99
N ASN A 176 3.81 -5.57 2.08
CA ASN A 176 5.23 -5.79 2.24
C ASN A 176 5.57 -7.30 2.27
N ASN A 177 4.77 -8.11 2.98
CA ASN A 177 4.92 -9.57 2.96
C ASN A 177 4.77 -10.16 1.56
N GLN A 178 3.81 -9.66 0.77
CA GLN A 178 3.61 -10.08 -0.62
C GLN A 178 4.83 -9.73 -1.51
N ILE A 179 5.39 -8.53 -1.35
CA ILE A 179 6.61 -8.11 -2.06
C ILE A 179 7.77 -9.03 -1.71
N VAL A 180 7.98 -9.31 -0.43
CA VAL A 180 9.06 -10.20 0.03
C VAL A 180 8.88 -11.61 -0.55
N ALA A 181 7.66 -12.15 -0.55
CA ALA A 181 7.38 -13.45 -1.14
C ALA A 181 7.66 -13.50 -2.65
N HIS A 182 7.28 -12.45 -3.39
CA HIS A 182 7.57 -12.35 -4.83
C HIS A 182 9.08 -12.26 -5.09
N LEU A 183 9.81 -11.43 -4.32
CA LEU A 183 11.27 -11.30 -4.45
C LEU A 183 11.98 -12.63 -4.17
N LYS A 184 11.55 -13.36 -3.13
CA LYS A 184 12.08 -14.69 -2.82
C LYS A 184 11.86 -15.67 -3.97
N THR A 185 10.67 -15.66 -4.56
CA THR A 185 10.36 -16.53 -5.72
C THR A 185 11.26 -16.19 -6.92
N LYS A 186 11.46 -14.90 -7.20
CA LYS A 186 12.36 -14.44 -8.27
C LYS A 186 13.82 -14.80 -8.01
N GLU A 187 14.27 -14.71 -6.76
CA GLU A 187 15.61 -15.15 -6.36
C GLU A 187 15.79 -16.66 -6.59
N GLU A 188 14.80 -17.48 -6.23
CA GLU A 188 14.82 -18.92 -6.46
C GLU A 188 14.82 -19.28 -7.96
N GLU A 189 14.04 -18.56 -8.79
CA GLU A 189 14.05 -18.71 -10.26
C GLU A 189 15.42 -18.36 -10.87
N LEU A 190 15.99 -17.23 -10.47
CA LEU A 190 17.32 -16.81 -10.93
C LEU A 190 18.40 -17.78 -10.49
N SER A 191 18.33 -18.28 -9.26
CA SER A 191 19.26 -19.30 -8.75
C SER A 191 19.21 -20.58 -9.59
N LYS A 192 17.99 -21.05 -9.94
CA LYS A 192 17.81 -22.18 -10.87
C LYS A 192 18.40 -21.88 -12.24
N SER A 193 18.14 -20.70 -12.81
CA SER A 193 18.70 -20.31 -14.11
C SER A 193 20.23 -20.28 -14.10
N ILE A 194 20.85 -19.73 -13.06
CA ILE A 194 22.32 -19.69 -12.90
C ILE A 194 22.87 -21.11 -12.81
N SER A 195 22.21 -22.00 -12.06
CA SER A 195 22.63 -23.40 -11.95
C SER A 195 22.57 -24.12 -13.29
N ALA A 196 21.52 -23.89 -14.10
CA ALA A 196 21.39 -24.46 -15.44
C ALA A 196 22.49 -23.94 -16.38
N SER A 197 22.71 -22.62 -16.42
CA SER A 197 23.77 -22.03 -17.25
C SER A 197 25.18 -22.50 -16.86
N ARG A 198 25.42 -22.81 -15.57
CA ARG A 198 26.69 -23.40 -15.13
C ARG A 198 26.89 -24.81 -15.71
N VAL A 199 25.86 -25.64 -15.67
CA VAL A 199 25.90 -26.98 -16.29
C VAL A 199 26.09 -26.89 -17.80
N GLU A 200 25.39 -25.97 -18.47
CA GLU A 200 25.58 -25.73 -19.91
C GLU A 200 27.01 -25.30 -20.23
N ALA A 201 27.61 -24.43 -19.41
CA ALA A 201 29.00 -24.01 -19.57
C ALA A 201 29.99 -25.19 -19.42
N GLU A 202 29.76 -26.09 -18.47
CA GLU A 202 30.54 -27.32 -18.32
C GLU A 202 30.44 -28.22 -19.56
N VAL A 203 29.23 -28.37 -20.13
CA VAL A 203 29.03 -29.11 -21.38
C VAL A 203 29.78 -28.46 -22.54
N ILE A 204 29.69 -27.13 -22.71
CA ILE A 204 30.46 -26.44 -23.76
C ILE A 204 31.96 -26.66 -23.58
N HIS A 205 32.47 -26.59 -22.34
CA HIS A 205 33.88 -26.83 -22.07
C HIS A 205 34.32 -28.25 -22.47
N THR A 206 33.49 -29.27 -22.19
CA THR A 206 33.77 -30.64 -22.64
C THR A 206 33.78 -30.78 -24.16
N TRP A 207 32.90 -30.08 -24.88
CA TRP A 207 32.91 -30.03 -26.34
C TRP A 207 34.14 -29.32 -26.91
N ILE A 208 34.58 -28.22 -26.29
CA ILE A 208 35.81 -27.53 -26.68
C ILE A 208 36.99 -28.49 -26.58
N ASN A 209 37.17 -29.13 -25.42
CA ASN A 209 38.26 -30.08 -25.22
C ASN A 209 38.20 -31.23 -26.24
N PHE A 210 37.01 -31.78 -26.50
CA PHE A 210 36.83 -32.83 -27.52
C PHE A 210 37.25 -32.38 -28.92
N LEU A 211 36.87 -31.18 -29.33
CA LEU A 211 37.23 -30.63 -30.64
C LEU A 211 38.72 -30.35 -30.75
N GLU A 212 39.35 -29.82 -29.70
CA GLU A 212 40.80 -29.58 -29.64
C GLU A 212 41.57 -30.90 -29.72
N ASP A 213 41.20 -31.91 -28.93
CA ASP A 213 41.81 -33.24 -28.95
C ASP A 213 41.65 -33.92 -30.32
N THR A 214 40.45 -33.81 -30.92
CA THR A 214 40.18 -34.35 -32.26
C THR A 214 41.02 -33.66 -33.32
N TRP A 215 41.14 -32.34 -33.25
CA TRP A 215 41.98 -31.57 -34.18
C TRP A 215 43.46 -31.96 -34.08
N LEU A 216 43.98 -32.10 -32.85
CA LEU A 216 45.35 -32.56 -32.62
C LEU A 216 45.59 -33.95 -33.21
N LEU A 217 44.65 -34.88 -33.00
CA LEU A 217 44.72 -36.23 -33.55
C LEU A 217 44.71 -36.23 -35.09
N GLN A 218 43.78 -35.48 -35.70
CA GLN A 218 43.68 -35.38 -37.15
C GLN A 218 44.91 -34.74 -37.78
N SER A 219 45.42 -33.67 -37.18
CA SER A 219 46.62 -32.97 -37.65
C SER A 219 47.85 -33.87 -37.58
N SER A 220 48.04 -34.59 -36.47
CA SER A 220 49.12 -35.57 -36.30
C SER A 220 49.03 -36.71 -37.32
N TYR A 221 47.82 -37.24 -37.56
CA TYR A 221 47.59 -38.26 -38.58
C TYR A 221 47.91 -37.75 -39.98
N ALA A 222 47.46 -36.55 -40.33
CA ALA A 222 47.72 -35.93 -41.62
C ALA A 222 49.23 -35.68 -41.83
N GLU A 223 49.92 -35.18 -40.80
CA GLU A 223 51.37 -34.96 -40.83
C GLU A 223 52.13 -36.28 -41.02
N THR A 224 51.75 -37.33 -40.29
CA THR A 224 52.37 -38.67 -40.42
C THR A 224 52.12 -39.26 -41.80
N LYS A 225 50.90 -39.13 -42.33
CA LYS A 225 50.58 -39.57 -43.68
C LYS A 225 51.38 -38.81 -44.73
N ASN A 226 51.51 -37.49 -44.59
CA ASN A 226 52.29 -36.67 -45.53
C ASN A 226 53.76 -37.08 -45.51
N LYS A 227 54.36 -37.22 -44.33
CA LYS A 227 55.74 -37.74 -44.19
C LYS A 227 55.92 -39.08 -44.90
N LYS A 228 54.98 -40.02 -44.72
CA LYS A 228 55.02 -41.31 -45.41
C LYS A 228 54.95 -41.17 -46.94
N VAL A 229 54.08 -40.29 -47.44
CA VAL A 229 53.97 -40.03 -48.89
C VAL A 229 55.25 -39.40 -49.42
N ASP A 230 55.85 -38.47 -48.68
CA ASP A 230 57.11 -37.83 -49.03
C ASP A 230 58.26 -38.87 -49.08
N GLU A 231 58.35 -39.76 -48.08
CA GLU A 231 59.30 -40.89 -48.06
C GLU A 231 59.11 -41.85 -49.24
N GLU A 232 57.86 -42.22 -49.57
CA GLU A 232 57.55 -43.07 -50.73
C GLU A 232 57.89 -42.37 -52.07
N LEU A 233 57.69 -41.05 -52.15
CA LEU A 233 58.01 -40.24 -53.33
C LEU A 233 59.53 -40.17 -53.57
N GLU A 234 60.31 -39.98 -52.50
CA GLU A 234 61.79 -39.99 -52.54
C GLU A 234 62.32 -41.36 -53.01
N GLN A 235 61.78 -42.47 -52.48
CA GLN A 235 62.14 -43.82 -52.95
C GLN A 235 61.82 -44.05 -54.44
N HIS A 236 60.67 -43.55 -54.90
CA HIS A 236 60.29 -43.64 -56.31
C HIS A 236 61.18 -42.79 -57.22
N GLU A 237 61.65 -41.64 -56.74
CA GLU A 237 62.61 -40.81 -57.44
C GLU A 237 63.94 -41.56 -57.66
N ASP A 238 64.49 -42.18 -56.62
CA ASP A 238 65.71 -43.00 -56.72
C ASP A 238 65.54 -44.14 -57.73
N TYR A 239 64.39 -44.82 -57.71
CA TYR A 239 64.09 -45.88 -58.67
C TYR A 239 64.05 -45.36 -60.12
N PHE A 240 63.41 -44.20 -60.33
CA PHE A 240 63.29 -43.58 -61.65
C PHE A 240 64.66 -43.17 -62.22
N VAL A 241 65.51 -42.53 -61.41
CA VAL A 241 66.88 -42.16 -61.79
C VAL A 241 67.69 -43.40 -62.16
N ASN A 242 67.65 -44.45 -61.34
CA ASN A 242 68.37 -45.70 -61.61
C ASN A 242 67.88 -46.39 -62.90
N LEU A 243 66.57 -46.38 -63.16
CA LEU A 243 66.00 -46.92 -64.40
C LEU A 243 66.46 -46.11 -65.62
N ALA A 244 66.44 -44.78 -65.53
CA ALA A 244 66.92 -43.89 -66.58
C ALA A 244 68.40 -44.16 -66.91
N ILE A 245 69.27 -44.25 -65.88
CA ILE A 245 70.69 -44.62 -66.05
C ILE A 245 70.82 -45.96 -66.78
N THR A 246 70.09 -46.98 -66.34
CA THR A 246 70.19 -48.34 -66.90
C THR A 246 69.81 -48.37 -68.38
N LEU A 247 68.72 -47.71 -68.75
CA LEU A 247 68.22 -47.67 -70.13
C LEU A 247 69.12 -46.81 -71.04
N LEU A 248 69.52 -45.62 -70.59
CA LEU A 248 70.40 -44.74 -71.37
C LEU A 248 71.77 -45.39 -71.61
N SER A 249 72.37 -46.01 -70.59
CA SER A 249 73.60 -46.78 -70.76
C SER A 249 73.44 -47.97 -71.72
N ALA A 250 72.25 -48.58 -71.81
CA ALA A 250 72.00 -49.64 -72.78
C ALA A 250 71.91 -49.08 -74.21
N TYR A 251 71.20 -47.97 -74.41
CA TYR A 251 71.07 -47.32 -75.71
C TYR A 251 72.39 -46.76 -76.23
N GLU A 252 73.18 -46.11 -75.38
CA GLU A 252 74.52 -45.63 -75.72
C GLU A 252 75.41 -46.77 -76.24
N LYS A 253 75.43 -47.91 -75.52
CA LYS A 253 76.20 -49.11 -75.91
C LYS A 253 75.72 -49.75 -77.21
N GLU A 254 74.43 -49.65 -77.51
CA GLU A 254 73.83 -50.22 -78.73
C GLU A 254 74.01 -49.31 -79.96
N LEU A 255 73.92 -47.99 -79.77
CA LEU A 255 74.01 -46.98 -80.82
C LEU A 255 75.40 -46.97 -81.45
N GLY A 256 76.49 -46.99 -80.66
CA GLY A 256 77.86 -46.93 -81.19
C GLY A 256 78.18 -47.99 -82.27
N PRO A 257 77.97 -49.30 -82.01
CA PRO A 257 78.13 -50.35 -83.01
C PRO A 257 77.17 -50.22 -84.20
N SER A 258 75.94 -49.77 -83.96
CA SER A 258 74.91 -49.60 -85.00
C SER A 258 75.29 -48.47 -85.97
N ILE A 259 75.74 -47.33 -85.46
CA ILE A 259 76.26 -46.19 -86.24
C ILE A 259 77.55 -46.59 -86.96
N SER A 260 78.44 -47.34 -86.31
CA SER A 260 79.63 -47.88 -86.98
C SER A 260 79.27 -48.81 -88.15
N ARG A 261 78.18 -49.58 -88.02
CA ARG A 261 77.68 -50.48 -89.07
C ARG A 261 77.03 -49.70 -90.21
N ILE A 262 76.25 -48.65 -89.91
CA ILE A 262 75.66 -47.78 -90.93
C ILE A 262 76.75 -47.09 -91.77
N GLY A 263 77.81 -46.60 -91.13
CA GLY A 263 78.97 -46.03 -91.84
C GLY A 263 79.64 -47.03 -92.79
N LYS A 264 79.78 -48.30 -92.37
CA LYS A 264 80.29 -49.36 -93.25
C LYS A 264 79.36 -49.66 -94.41
N PHE A 265 78.04 -49.66 -94.19
CA PHE A 265 77.06 -49.84 -95.26
C PHE A 265 77.12 -48.70 -96.28
N VAL A 266 77.20 -47.45 -95.82
CA VAL A 266 77.39 -46.26 -96.69
C VAL A 266 78.64 -46.41 -97.55
N GLU A 267 79.78 -46.76 -96.95
CA GLU A 267 81.04 -46.94 -97.69
C GLU A 267 80.95 -48.07 -98.73
N ASN A 268 80.31 -49.19 -98.38
CA ASN A 268 80.11 -50.32 -99.29
C ASN A 268 79.14 -49.98 -100.44
N LEU A 269 78.05 -49.26 -100.16
CA LEU A 269 77.11 -48.78 -101.17
C LEU A 269 77.77 -47.78 -102.13
N LYS A 270 78.62 -46.89 -101.62
CA LYS A 270 79.43 -45.98 -102.45
C LYS A 270 80.37 -46.74 -103.39
N LYS A 271 81.09 -47.74 -102.87
CA LYS A 271 81.96 -48.62 -103.69
C LYS A 271 81.18 -49.39 -104.76
N LEU A 272 79.96 -49.84 -104.47
CA LEU A 272 79.08 -50.52 -105.43
C LEU A 272 78.55 -49.55 -106.52
N SER A 273 78.24 -48.31 -106.14
CA SER A 273 77.82 -47.26 -107.09
C SER A 273 78.95 -46.86 -108.04
N GLU A 274 80.16 -46.63 -107.54
CA GLU A 274 81.35 -46.33 -108.34
C GLU A 274 81.75 -47.50 -109.27
N ARG A 275 81.56 -48.75 -108.82
CA ARG A 275 81.82 -49.94 -109.64
C ARG A 275 80.76 -50.17 -110.72
N SER A 276 79.52 -49.76 -110.47
CA SER A 276 78.41 -49.83 -111.44
C SER A 276 78.58 -48.81 -112.57
N GLU A 277 79.12 -47.61 -112.29
CA GLU A 277 79.38 -46.57 -113.31
C GLU A 277 80.52 -46.91 -114.29
N ILE A 278 81.40 -47.89 -113.98
CA ILE A 278 82.59 -48.21 -114.77
C ILE A 278 82.40 -49.44 -115.69
N SER A 279 81.25 -50.14 -115.63
CA SER A 279 80.97 -51.29 -116.52
C SER A 279 79.91 -50.99 -117.58
N TYR A 280 80.30 -50.34 -118.67
CA TYR A 280 79.61 -50.49 -119.96
C TYR A 280 80.17 -51.72 -120.69
N SER A 281 79.42 -52.82 -120.69
CA SER A 281 79.55 -53.87 -121.69
C SER A 281 78.18 -54.54 -121.89
N PRO A 282 77.75 -54.78 -123.14
CA PRO A 282 76.37 -55.09 -123.44
C PRO A 282 76.05 -56.58 -123.23
N SER A 283 74.91 -56.79 -122.57
CA SER A 283 73.97 -57.91 -122.73
C SER A 283 74.47 -59.33 -122.45
N ASN A 284 73.94 -59.93 -121.38
CA ASN A 284 73.23 -61.21 -121.53
C ASN A 284 72.23 -61.43 -120.40
N GLU A 285 71.09 -62.01 -120.77
CA GLU A 285 69.94 -62.38 -119.97
C GLU A 285 70.26 -63.36 -118.84
N GLY A 286 69.56 -63.18 -117.72
CA GLY A 286 69.13 -64.28 -116.85
C GLY A 286 70.11 -64.75 -115.77
N SER A 287 70.20 -64.02 -114.67
CA SER A 287 70.35 -64.65 -113.36
C SER A 287 69.56 -63.89 -112.30
N THR A 288 68.67 -64.62 -111.63
CA THR A 288 67.95 -64.24 -110.41
C THR A 288 68.95 -64.21 -109.25
N GLU A 289 69.95 -63.35 -109.36
CA GLU A 289 70.96 -63.11 -108.35
C GLU A 289 70.51 -61.87 -107.60
N LEU A 290 70.08 -62.05 -106.35
CA LEU A 290 69.72 -60.97 -105.45
C LEU A 290 70.78 -59.88 -105.55
N ASN A 291 70.41 -58.72 -106.09
CA ASN A 291 71.31 -57.60 -106.22
C ASN A 291 71.94 -57.35 -104.83
N PRO A 292 73.26 -57.53 -104.64
CA PRO A 292 73.89 -57.36 -103.33
C PRO A 292 73.67 -55.95 -102.78
N ARG A 293 73.46 -54.98 -103.69
CA ARG A 293 73.03 -53.62 -103.37
C ARG A 293 71.67 -53.58 -102.66
N LYS A 294 70.65 -54.29 -103.15
CA LYS A 294 69.29 -54.27 -102.59
C LYS A 294 69.24 -54.77 -101.14
N HIS A 295 69.99 -55.84 -100.84
CA HIS A 295 70.08 -56.38 -99.48
C HIS A 295 70.82 -55.44 -98.53
N LEU A 296 71.88 -54.77 -98.99
CA LEU A 296 72.60 -53.73 -98.22
C LEU A 296 71.73 -52.50 -97.96
N GLU A 297 70.90 -52.08 -98.92
CA GLU A 297 69.94 -50.98 -98.75
C GLU A 297 68.84 -51.33 -97.74
N GLU A 298 68.32 -52.57 -97.75
CA GLU A 298 67.34 -53.04 -96.76
C GLU A 298 67.92 -53.15 -95.34
N GLU A 299 69.12 -53.71 -95.17
CA GLU A 299 69.80 -53.70 -93.86
C GLU A 299 70.13 -52.28 -93.40
N TYR A 300 70.53 -51.38 -94.31
CA TYR A 300 70.74 -49.97 -93.97
C TYR A 300 69.47 -49.32 -93.42
N LEU A 301 68.33 -49.51 -94.08
CA LEU A 301 67.04 -48.95 -93.65
C LEU A 301 66.57 -49.52 -92.30
N ASP A 302 66.81 -50.81 -92.03
CA ASP A 302 66.48 -51.42 -90.73
C ASP A 302 67.32 -50.80 -89.59
N TYR A 303 68.63 -50.66 -89.81
CA TYR A 303 69.50 -50.00 -88.84
C TYR A 303 69.23 -48.50 -88.71
N GLU A 304 68.88 -47.80 -89.80
CA GLU A 304 68.48 -46.38 -89.80
C GLU A 304 67.20 -46.19 -88.98
N ALA A 305 66.15 -46.97 -89.26
CA ALA A 305 64.89 -46.93 -88.53
C ALA A 305 65.09 -47.24 -87.04
N LYS A 306 65.94 -48.22 -86.73
CA LYS A 306 66.28 -48.58 -85.35
C LYS A 306 67.00 -47.44 -84.62
N ILE A 307 68.01 -46.82 -85.24
CA ILE A 307 68.76 -45.70 -84.67
C ILE A 307 67.83 -44.50 -84.43
N ILE A 308 67.01 -44.12 -85.43
CA ILE A 308 66.06 -42.99 -85.32
C ILE A 308 65.02 -43.25 -84.23
N THR A 309 64.49 -44.47 -84.14
CA THR A 309 63.52 -44.83 -83.11
C THR A 309 64.15 -44.76 -81.72
N THR A 310 65.37 -45.28 -81.54
CA THR A 310 66.11 -45.18 -80.27
C THR A 310 66.33 -43.72 -79.86
N PHE A 311 66.74 -42.87 -80.80
CA PHE A 311 66.88 -41.43 -80.52
C PHE A 311 65.57 -40.77 -80.10
N SER A 312 64.45 -41.09 -80.77
CA SER A 312 63.13 -40.57 -80.40
C SER A 312 62.70 -41.01 -78.99
N VAL A 313 63.01 -42.24 -78.59
CA VAL A 313 62.78 -42.73 -77.22
C VAL A 313 63.64 -41.97 -76.21
N VAL A 314 64.92 -41.75 -76.52
CA VAL A 314 65.83 -40.97 -75.66
C VAL A 314 65.34 -39.53 -75.50
N ASP A 315 64.86 -38.89 -76.58
CA ASP A 315 64.31 -37.53 -76.53
C ASP A 315 63.04 -37.46 -75.66
N ASN A 316 62.15 -38.45 -75.77
CA ASN A 316 60.97 -38.55 -74.92
C ASN A 316 61.36 -38.77 -73.45
N MET A 317 62.33 -39.65 -73.19
CA MET A 317 62.86 -39.87 -71.84
C MET A 317 63.47 -38.59 -71.27
N LYS A 318 64.20 -37.81 -72.06
CA LYS A 318 64.79 -36.52 -71.68
C LYS A 318 63.70 -35.51 -71.31
N GLU A 319 62.64 -35.42 -72.12
CA GLU A 319 61.50 -34.55 -71.83
C GLU A 319 60.82 -34.93 -70.51
N GLN A 320 60.53 -36.22 -70.29
CA GLN A 320 59.91 -36.71 -69.06
C GLN A 320 60.80 -36.54 -67.83
N PHE A 321 62.12 -36.68 -67.99
CA PHE A 321 63.08 -36.50 -66.89
C PHE A 321 63.16 -35.05 -66.43
N TYR A 322 63.07 -34.08 -67.36
CA TYR A 322 63.15 -32.65 -67.06
C TYR A 322 61.79 -31.94 -66.95
N ALA A 323 60.68 -32.63 -67.24
CA ALA A 323 59.33 -32.13 -67.05
C ALA A 323 59.18 -31.56 -65.63
N GLN A 324 58.59 -30.37 -65.50
CA GLN A 324 58.39 -29.72 -64.21
C GLN A 324 57.41 -30.55 -63.37
N HIS A 325 57.96 -31.42 -62.53
CA HIS A 325 57.28 -31.94 -61.36
C HIS A 325 57.87 -31.17 -60.18
N GLY A 326 57.04 -30.36 -59.52
CA GLY A 326 57.46 -29.37 -58.51
C GLY A 326 58.36 -29.96 -57.43
N THR A 327 59.29 -29.15 -56.92
CA THR A 327 60.20 -29.39 -55.76
C THR A 327 60.92 -30.74 -55.65
N ILE A 328 60.86 -31.61 -56.67
CA ILE A 328 61.51 -32.92 -56.64
C ILE A 328 62.84 -32.76 -57.38
N SER A 329 63.94 -33.14 -56.72
CA SER A 329 65.33 -32.85 -57.08
C SER A 329 65.87 -33.73 -58.22
N ARG A 330 65.01 -34.13 -59.16
CA ARG A 330 65.37 -35.05 -60.26
C ARG A 330 66.44 -34.48 -61.18
N LYS A 331 66.56 -33.15 -61.19
CA LYS A 331 67.16 -32.39 -62.29
C LYS A 331 68.69 -32.44 -62.35
N ASP A 332 69.38 -32.94 -61.31
CA ASP A 332 70.81 -32.72 -61.14
C ASP A 332 71.65 -34.01 -60.97
N ASP A 333 71.14 -35.20 -61.32
CA ASP A 333 72.00 -36.39 -61.35
C ASP A 333 73.08 -36.25 -62.45
N PRO A 334 74.37 -36.18 -62.09
CA PRO A 334 75.44 -35.89 -63.04
C PRO A 334 75.62 -37.01 -64.07
N LYS A 335 75.29 -38.26 -63.69
CA LYS A 335 75.48 -39.45 -64.53
C LYS A 335 74.40 -39.56 -65.59
N VAL A 336 73.14 -39.26 -65.25
CA VAL A 336 72.06 -39.18 -66.26
C VAL A 336 72.36 -38.10 -67.29
N LYS A 337 72.85 -36.94 -66.84
CA LYS A 337 73.23 -35.83 -67.72
C LYS A 337 74.37 -36.23 -68.67
N GLU A 338 75.43 -36.84 -68.15
CA GLU A 338 76.55 -37.35 -68.94
C GLU A 338 76.07 -38.33 -70.03
N LEU A 339 75.20 -39.29 -69.68
CA LEU A 339 74.66 -40.25 -70.65
C LEU A 339 73.83 -39.59 -71.76
N PHE A 340 73.03 -38.56 -71.44
CA PHE A 340 72.32 -37.80 -72.47
C PHE A 340 73.29 -37.06 -73.39
N ASP A 341 74.36 -36.47 -72.84
CA ASP A 341 75.37 -35.76 -73.60
C ASP A 341 76.18 -36.72 -74.51
N ASP A 342 76.50 -37.93 -74.01
CA ASP A 342 77.19 -38.98 -74.79
C ASP A 342 76.33 -39.51 -75.95
N ILE A 343 75.02 -39.73 -75.72
CA ILE A 343 74.09 -40.13 -76.78
C ILE A 343 73.92 -38.99 -77.80
N GLU A 344 73.90 -37.74 -77.37
CA GLU A 344 73.84 -36.59 -78.29
C GLU A 344 75.10 -36.47 -79.14
N LYS A 345 76.28 -36.83 -78.59
CA LYS A 345 77.50 -36.96 -79.38
C LYS A 345 77.40 -38.07 -80.42
N LEU A 346 76.86 -39.23 -80.06
CA LEU A 346 76.59 -40.32 -81.03
C LEU A 346 75.58 -39.88 -82.11
N ARG A 347 74.57 -39.07 -81.75
CA ARG A 347 73.66 -38.45 -82.72
C ARG A 347 74.42 -37.58 -83.71
N ALA A 348 75.32 -36.72 -83.25
CA ALA A 348 76.14 -35.90 -84.14
C ALA A 348 77.05 -36.74 -85.05
N GLU A 349 77.58 -37.87 -84.57
CA GLU A 349 78.34 -38.82 -85.39
C GLU A 349 77.48 -39.48 -86.48
N PHE A 350 76.24 -39.86 -86.15
CA PHE A 350 75.29 -40.41 -87.10
C PHE A 350 74.89 -39.40 -88.18
N GLU A 351 74.54 -38.17 -87.80
CA GLU A 351 74.15 -37.09 -88.73
C GLU A 351 75.32 -36.64 -89.64
N ALA A 352 76.57 -36.88 -89.23
CA ALA A 352 77.74 -36.60 -90.05
C ALA A 352 77.95 -37.63 -91.19
N ILE A 353 77.34 -38.83 -91.10
CA ILE A 353 77.38 -39.83 -92.16
C ILE A 353 76.38 -39.42 -93.25
N GLU A 354 76.89 -39.03 -94.42
CA GLU A 354 76.04 -38.64 -95.55
C GLU A 354 75.13 -39.80 -95.98
N ARG A 355 73.81 -39.57 -95.97
CA ARG A 355 72.79 -40.56 -96.36
C ARG A 355 72.99 -40.95 -97.84
N PRO A 356 73.23 -42.23 -98.17
CA PRO A 356 73.39 -42.68 -99.55
C PRO A 356 72.10 -42.50 -100.37
N THR A 357 72.23 -42.34 -101.69
CA THR A 357 71.08 -42.43 -102.60
C THR A 357 70.65 -43.90 -102.74
N LEU A 358 69.54 -44.27 -102.10
CA LEU A 358 68.99 -45.62 -102.11
C LEU A 358 68.12 -45.82 -103.34
N GLU A 359 68.45 -46.79 -104.21
CA GLU A 359 67.68 -47.07 -105.43
C GLU A 359 66.28 -47.63 -105.09
N MET A 360 66.13 -48.28 -103.93
CA MET A 360 64.85 -48.75 -103.41
C MET A 360 63.85 -47.64 -103.05
N GLU A 361 64.32 -46.41 -102.75
CA GLU A 361 63.45 -45.27 -102.43
C GLU A 361 63.10 -44.41 -103.66
N ILE A 362 63.72 -44.66 -104.83
CA ILE A 362 63.44 -43.94 -106.08
C ILE A 362 62.18 -44.56 -106.72
N PRO A 363 61.07 -43.81 -106.88
CA PRO A 363 59.86 -44.34 -107.49
C PRO A 363 60.12 -44.69 -108.96
N LYS A 364 60.00 -45.97 -109.34
CA LYS A 364 59.89 -46.35 -110.76
C LYS A 364 58.48 -45.97 -111.26
N ALA A 365 58.44 -45.04 -112.19
CA ALA A 365 57.23 -44.59 -112.88
C ALA A 365 56.71 -45.64 -113.89
N ASP A 366 55.40 -45.56 -114.14
CA ASP A 366 54.56 -46.19 -115.19
C ASP A 366 54.02 -47.62 -114.95
N THR A 367 52.72 -47.96 -115.03
CA THR A 367 51.42 -47.25 -115.15
C THR A 367 50.28 -48.27 -114.78
N PRO A 368 48.98 -47.99 -115.00
CA PRO A 368 47.89 -47.95 -114.01
C PRO A 368 47.13 -49.29 -113.78
N ILE A 369 46.24 -49.35 -112.77
CA ILE A 369 44.86 -49.90 -112.88
C ILE A 369 44.09 -49.72 -111.55
N GLU A 370 42.94 -49.08 -111.73
CA GLU A 370 41.62 -49.16 -111.07
C GLU A 370 41.45 -49.60 -109.60
N THR A 371 40.75 -48.71 -108.89
CA THR A 371 39.95 -48.84 -107.66
C THR A 371 39.04 -50.07 -107.61
N PRO A 372 38.62 -50.50 -106.40
CA PRO A 372 37.23 -50.20 -106.05
C PRO A 372 36.97 -49.75 -104.60
N GLN A 373 35.90 -48.97 -104.49
CA GLN A 373 35.14 -48.64 -103.29
C GLN A 373 34.82 -49.87 -102.42
N GLU A 374 34.66 -49.68 -101.12
CA GLU A 374 33.37 -49.79 -100.39
C GLU A 374 33.63 -49.54 -98.89
N THR A 375 33.06 -48.48 -98.32
CA THR A 375 31.78 -48.49 -97.59
C THR A 375 31.88 -49.26 -96.27
N LEU A 376 31.68 -48.55 -95.16
CA LEU A 376 30.66 -48.81 -94.12
C LEU A 376 31.03 -48.12 -92.79
N SER A 377 30.21 -47.12 -92.43
CA SER A 377 29.91 -46.75 -91.03
C SER A 377 29.37 -47.98 -90.24
N PRO A 378 29.50 -48.09 -88.89
CA PRO A 378 28.77 -47.23 -87.96
C PRO A 378 29.38 -46.93 -86.56
N ARG A 379 28.94 -45.78 -86.01
CA ARG A 379 28.83 -45.27 -84.62
C ARG A 379 28.44 -46.37 -83.58
N PRO A 380 28.82 -46.35 -82.26
CA PRO A 380 28.44 -45.34 -81.23
C PRO A 380 29.53 -45.09 -80.15
N ALA A 381 29.46 -44.15 -79.19
CA ALA A 381 28.33 -43.65 -78.41
C ALA A 381 28.65 -42.28 -77.77
N LEU A 382 27.56 -41.57 -77.50
CA LEU A 382 27.34 -40.51 -76.50
C LEU A 382 28.55 -39.86 -75.81
N GLU A 383 28.66 -38.53 -75.97
CA GLU A 383 28.64 -37.68 -74.79
C GLU A 383 27.81 -36.41 -75.04
N SER A 384 26.96 -36.17 -74.05
CA SER A 384 25.83 -35.27 -74.04
C SER A 384 26.28 -33.87 -73.66
N LYS A 385 25.86 -32.90 -74.49
CA LYS A 385 25.96 -31.47 -74.22
C LYS A 385 25.21 -31.10 -72.93
N GLN A 386 25.89 -30.40 -72.04
CA GLN A 386 25.22 -29.43 -71.15
C GLN A 386 24.52 -28.35 -71.99
N PRO A 387 23.37 -27.88 -71.52
CA PRO A 387 23.26 -26.44 -71.26
C PRO A 387 22.52 -26.09 -69.95
N LYS A 388 22.92 -24.94 -69.39
CA LYS A 388 22.23 -24.11 -68.37
C LYS A 388 20.92 -23.50 -68.96
N PRO A 389 20.21 -22.53 -68.33
CA PRO A 389 20.01 -22.07 -66.92
C PRO A 389 18.48 -22.02 -66.60
N ASP A 390 17.99 -21.68 -65.40
CA ASP A 390 17.68 -20.34 -64.85
C ASP A 390 16.86 -20.59 -63.55
N THR A 391 16.97 -19.88 -62.43
CA THR A 391 16.30 -18.57 -62.23
C THR A 391 16.61 -18.02 -60.81
N LYS A 392 17.11 -16.76 -60.78
CA LYS A 392 16.83 -15.58 -59.93
C LYS A 392 16.18 -15.76 -58.53
N LYS A 393 16.30 -14.87 -57.53
CA LYS A 393 17.11 -13.70 -57.10
C LYS A 393 16.58 -13.41 -55.66
N ASN A 394 17.42 -12.90 -54.74
CA ASN A 394 17.06 -12.31 -53.42
C ASN A 394 16.33 -10.93 -53.61
N PRO A 395 15.76 -10.16 -52.62
CA PRO A 395 16.09 -10.02 -51.18
C PRO A 395 14.93 -9.63 -50.16
N GLU A 396 15.31 -9.43 -48.89
CA GLU A 396 14.73 -8.69 -47.72
C GLU A 396 13.32 -8.02 -47.75
N THR A 397 12.49 -8.22 -46.69
CA THR A 397 11.86 -7.21 -45.78
C THR A 397 10.80 -7.81 -44.81
N LEU A 398 10.77 -7.34 -43.55
CA LEU A 398 9.63 -7.36 -42.58
C LEU A 398 8.51 -6.38 -43.05
N PRO A 399 7.33 -6.18 -42.38
CA PRO A 399 6.47 -6.99 -41.50
C PRO A 399 4.95 -6.93 -41.89
N VAL A 400 4.07 -7.89 -41.51
CA VAL A 400 2.60 -7.63 -41.40
C VAL A 400 1.97 -8.52 -40.33
N LEU A 401 1.35 -7.87 -39.35
CA LEU A 401 0.45 -8.40 -38.31
C LEU A 401 -0.89 -8.81 -38.93
N ASP A 402 -1.46 -9.94 -38.52
CA ASP A 402 -2.85 -10.31 -38.81
C ASP A 402 -3.78 -9.91 -37.64
N PRO A 403 -4.63 -8.87 -37.78
CA PRO A 403 -5.50 -8.35 -36.72
C PRO A 403 -6.82 -9.13 -36.56
N ALA A 404 -7.07 -10.18 -37.35
CA ALA A 404 -8.35 -10.89 -37.31
C ALA A 404 -8.43 -12.01 -36.25
N ALA A 405 -7.27 -12.46 -35.72
CA ALA A 405 -7.22 -13.54 -34.73
C ALA A 405 -7.30 -13.07 -33.26
N GLU A 406 -7.07 -11.79 -32.97
CA GLU A 406 -7.10 -11.25 -31.59
C GLU A 406 -8.47 -10.73 -31.14
N LEU A 407 -9.39 -10.41 -32.06
CA LEU A 407 -10.75 -9.97 -31.72
C LEU A 407 -11.63 -11.09 -31.17
N ALA A 408 -11.37 -12.35 -31.54
CA ALA A 408 -12.16 -13.51 -31.11
C ALA A 408 -11.82 -14.00 -29.69
N LYS A 409 -10.72 -13.52 -29.07
CA LYS A 409 -10.27 -13.94 -27.74
C LYS A 409 -10.59 -12.93 -26.63
N LEU A 410 -10.88 -11.66 -26.97
CA LEU A 410 -11.29 -10.63 -26.00
C LEU A 410 -12.81 -10.52 -25.78
N GLU A 411 -13.64 -11.07 -26.67
CA GLU A 411 -15.12 -11.03 -26.55
C GLU A 411 -15.70 -12.10 -25.58
N SER A 412 -14.85 -12.99 -25.06
CA SER A 412 -15.25 -14.08 -24.13
C SER A 412 -15.08 -13.74 -22.64
N GLU A 413 -14.51 -12.58 -22.28
CA GLU A 413 -14.27 -12.19 -20.87
C GLU A 413 -15.13 -11.04 -20.35
N PHE A 414 -15.98 -10.42 -21.18
CA PHE A 414 -16.97 -9.45 -20.71
C PHE A 414 -18.36 -10.09 -20.53
N GLY A 415 -18.51 -10.74 -19.37
CA GLY A 415 -19.79 -11.23 -18.86
C GLY A 415 -20.78 -10.09 -18.65
N LYS A 416 -21.95 -10.25 -19.27
CA LYS A 416 -23.07 -9.31 -19.37
C LYS A 416 -23.61 -8.84 -18.02
N VAL A 417 -23.61 -7.52 -17.81
CA VAL A 417 -24.60 -6.81 -17.00
C VAL A 417 -25.90 -6.77 -17.79
N GLY A 418 -26.98 -7.30 -17.21
CA GLY A 418 -28.33 -7.27 -17.76
C GLY A 418 -29.33 -7.18 -16.61
N GLN A 419 -29.84 -5.97 -16.41
CA GLN A 419 -30.77 -5.56 -15.38
C GLN A 419 -32.15 -5.35 -16.04
N ASP A 420 -33.20 -6.03 -15.52
CA ASP A 420 -34.49 -5.45 -15.06
C ASP A 420 -35.76 -6.34 -15.20
N TYR A 421 -36.64 -6.15 -14.18
CA TYR A 421 -38.10 -6.40 -14.05
C TYR A 421 -38.58 -7.86 -13.81
N SER A 422 -39.51 -8.21 -12.90
CA SER A 422 -40.58 -7.48 -12.19
C SER A 422 -41.23 -8.35 -11.07
N ALA A 423 -41.62 -7.68 -9.98
CA ALA A 423 -42.80 -7.78 -9.09
C ALA A 423 -43.35 -9.12 -8.49
N GLU A 424 -43.87 -8.93 -7.26
CA GLU A 424 -44.92 -9.70 -6.57
C GLU A 424 -44.50 -10.91 -5.70
N GLU A 425 -44.07 -10.63 -4.45
CA GLU A 425 -44.64 -11.33 -3.29
C GLU A 425 -44.63 -10.41 -2.07
N ILE A 426 -45.78 -9.74 -1.87
CA ILE A 426 -46.18 -9.06 -0.64
C ILE A 426 -46.71 -10.14 0.31
N GLY A 427 -46.21 -10.20 1.56
CA GLY A 427 -46.88 -10.97 2.61
C GLY A 427 -46.20 -11.00 3.98
N GLY A 428 -46.65 -10.14 4.90
CA GLY A 428 -46.59 -10.31 6.38
C GLY A 428 -45.35 -9.76 7.08
N TRP A 429 -45.35 -8.52 7.61
CA TRP A 429 -45.85 -8.12 8.94
C TRP A 429 -45.15 -8.82 10.11
N GLU A 430 -44.23 -8.11 10.77
CA GLU A 430 -44.03 -8.10 12.24
C GLU A 430 -42.97 -7.03 12.60
N PHE A 431 -43.38 -5.77 12.53
CA PHE A 431 -42.74 -4.65 13.22
C PHE A 431 -43.66 -4.32 14.38
N ASP A 432 -43.52 -5.02 15.53
CA ASP A 432 -44.19 -4.66 16.81
C ASP A 432 -43.63 -5.41 18.04
N GLU A 433 -42.41 -5.94 18.01
CA GLU A 433 -41.83 -6.65 19.17
C GLU A 433 -40.74 -5.84 19.91
N LEU A 434 -40.18 -4.77 19.33
CA LEU A 434 -39.04 -4.04 19.92
C LEU A 434 -39.39 -2.76 20.69
N GLU A 435 -40.66 -2.35 20.75
CA GLU A 435 -41.08 -1.22 21.62
C GLU A 435 -41.58 -1.67 23.01
N ARG A 436 -41.67 -2.99 23.26
CA ARG A 436 -42.16 -3.54 24.54
C ARG A 436 -41.07 -3.73 25.60
N GLU A 437 -39.79 -3.73 25.23
CA GLU A 437 -38.69 -4.07 26.16
C GLU A 437 -38.09 -2.84 26.88
N LEU A 438 -38.49 -1.61 26.52
CA LEU A 438 -38.03 -0.37 27.15
C LEU A 438 -38.95 0.18 28.26
N ARG A 439 -40.06 -0.51 28.60
CA ARG A 439 -41.01 -0.06 29.64
C ARG A 439 -41.19 -1.00 30.84
N SER A 440 -40.48 -2.14 30.90
CA SER A 440 -40.61 -3.12 31.99
C SER A 440 -39.35 -3.31 32.84
N GLY A 441 -38.45 -2.32 32.85
CA GLY A 441 -37.20 -2.35 33.62
C GLY A 441 -37.18 -1.54 34.92
N ASP A 442 -38.27 -0.86 35.30
CA ASP A 442 -38.37 -0.10 36.55
C ASP A 442 -39.46 -0.68 37.46
N SER A 443 -39.11 -1.68 38.28
CA SER A 443 -39.65 -1.87 39.64
C SER A 443 -39.14 -3.16 40.29
N ALA A 444 -38.21 -3.05 41.26
CA ALA A 444 -38.08 -3.82 42.52
C ALA A 444 -36.63 -3.69 43.06
N SER A 445 -36.33 -2.78 43.98
CA SER A 445 -36.52 -2.90 45.45
C SER A 445 -35.65 -3.98 46.12
N GLY A 446 -34.67 -3.51 46.92
CA GLY A 446 -34.55 -3.92 48.32
C GLY A 446 -33.46 -4.94 48.70
N LYS A 447 -32.23 -4.46 48.98
CA LYS A 447 -31.59 -4.46 50.31
C LYS A 447 -30.13 -4.01 50.22
#